data_AF-A0A502DSF6-F1
#
_entry.id   AF-A0A502DSF6-F1
#
_cell.length_a   1.000
_cell.length_b   1.000
_cell.length_c   1.000
_cell.angle_alpha   90.00
_cell.angle_beta   90.00
_cell.angle_gamma   90.00
#
_symmetry.space_group_name_H-M   'P 1'
#
loop_
_entity.id
_entity.type
_entity.pdbx_description
1 polymer ?
#
loop_
_entity_poly.entity_id
_entity_poly.type
_entity_poly.pdbx_seq_one_letter_code
_entity_poly.pdbx_strand_id
1 'polypeptide(L)'
;MDAFVSVYVDMGARADDVRAAVDALPLPSGVVEAKVYGEAVTDTFGCRMAVDLTGTFDEKVDGLTIARGYAAELSAVLGVPAFAFYDLLRRDYPAS
;
A
#
# COMPACT_ATOMS: atom_id res chain seq x y z
N MET A 1 -6.77 7.44 -18.13
CA MET A 1 -5.66 6.71 -17.47
C MET A 1 -6.01 6.78 -16.01
N ASP A 2 -6.28 5.63 -15.40
CA ASP A 2 -6.64 5.58 -13.99
C ASP A 2 -5.37 5.87 -13.18
N ALA A 3 -5.49 6.70 -12.15
CA ALA A 3 -4.39 7.04 -11.25
C ALA A 3 -4.09 5.86 -10.34
N PHE A 4 -2.82 5.64 -9.99
CA PHE A 4 -2.44 4.54 -9.11
C PHE A 4 -1.39 4.95 -8.09
N VAL A 5 -1.50 4.40 -6.87
CA VAL A 5 -0.46 4.47 -5.85
C VAL A 5 -0.37 3.14 -5.11
N SER A 6 0.82 2.81 -4.61
CA SER A 6 1.07 1.52 -3.95
C SER A 6 1.45 1.69 -2.48
N VAL A 7 0.95 0.76 -1.67
CA VAL A 7 1.31 0.56 -0.26
C VAL A 7 1.96 -0.82 -0.11
N TYR A 8 3.00 -0.91 0.70
CA TYR A 8 3.76 -2.14 0.94
C TYR A 8 3.64 -2.54 2.41
N VAL A 9 3.12 -3.74 2.65
CA VAL A 9 2.95 -4.31 3.99
C VAL A 9 4.18 -5.10 4.38
N ASP A 10 4.62 -4.94 5.62
CA ASP A 10 5.76 -5.67 6.16
C ASP A 10 5.52 -7.20 6.22
N MET A 11 6.62 -7.95 6.16
CA MET A 11 6.64 -9.41 6.12
C MET A 11 6.10 -10.11 7.37
N GLY A 12 5.87 -9.37 8.46
CA GLY A 12 5.19 -9.90 9.63
C GLY A 12 3.73 -10.30 9.39
N ALA A 13 3.08 -9.80 8.32
CA ALA A 13 1.68 -10.13 8.02
C ALA A 13 1.55 -11.36 7.11
N ARG A 14 0.50 -12.16 7.33
CA ARG A 14 0.11 -13.24 6.40
C ARG A 14 -0.73 -12.67 5.27
N ALA A 15 -0.64 -13.27 4.09
CA ALA A 15 -1.37 -12.80 2.90
C ALA A 15 -2.89 -12.75 3.10
N ASP A 16 -3.45 -13.76 3.78
CA ASP A 16 -4.89 -13.80 4.04
C ASP A 16 -5.33 -12.71 5.03
N ASP A 17 -4.48 -12.39 6.02
CA ASP A 17 -4.74 -11.30 6.97
C ASP A 17 -4.70 -9.94 6.25
N VAL A 18 -3.77 -9.76 5.29
CA VAL A 18 -3.72 -8.54 4.45
C VAL A 18 -4.95 -8.41 3.57
N ARG A 19 -5.38 -9.49 2.90
CA ARG A 19 -6.61 -9.48 2.09
C ARG A 19 -7.83 -9.13 2.93
N ALA A 20 -7.99 -9.79 4.08
CA ALA A 20 -9.09 -9.51 5.00
C ALA A 20 -9.08 -8.06 5.51
N ALA A 21 -7.89 -7.50 5.81
CA ALA A 21 -7.77 -6.11 6.23
C ALA A 21 -8.10 -5.13 5.11
N VAL A 22 -7.65 -5.38 3.88
CA VAL A 22 -7.97 -4.55 2.71
C VAL A 22 -9.47 -4.59 2.40
N ASP A 23 -10.11 -5.76 2.48
CA ASP A 23 -11.56 -5.90 2.26
C ASP A 23 -12.39 -5.19 3.36
N ALA A 24 -11.84 -5.04 4.57
CA ALA A 24 -12.51 -4.41 5.69
C ALA A 24 -12.33 -2.89 5.77
N LEU A 25 -11.26 -2.35 5.17
CA LEU A 25 -10.96 -0.93 5.21
C LEU A 25 -11.80 -0.14 4.20
N PRO A 26 -12.28 1.06 4.57
CA PRO A 26 -12.93 1.94 3.62
C PRO A 26 -11.93 2.40 2.56
N LEU A 27 -12.37 2.48 1.31
CA LEU A 27 -11.56 3.08 0.25
C LEU A 27 -11.43 4.60 0.48
N PRO A 28 -10.21 5.17 0.37
CA PRO A 28 -10.02 6.61 0.41
C PRO A 28 -10.79 7.33 -0.71
N SER A 29 -11.11 8.60 -0.51
CA SER A 29 -11.78 9.41 -1.53
C SER A 29 -11.02 9.39 -2.86
N GLY A 30 -11.74 9.11 -3.95
CA GLY A 30 -11.19 9.03 -5.30
C GLY A 30 -10.53 7.68 -5.63
N VAL A 31 -10.38 6.77 -4.67
CA VAL A 31 -9.96 5.38 -4.90
C VAL A 31 -11.21 4.55 -5.24
N VAL A 32 -11.12 3.75 -6.29
CA VAL A 32 -12.19 2.88 -6.80
C VAL A 32 -11.91 1.41 -6.47
N GLU A 33 -10.64 1.04 -6.38
CA GLU A 33 -10.21 -0.33 -6.10
C GLU A 33 -8.95 -0.33 -5.22
N ALA A 34 -8.91 -1.26 -4.26
CA ALA A 34 -7.69 -1.65 -3.55
C ALA A 34 -7.40 -3.12 -3.83
N LYS A 35 -6.26 -3.42 -4.44
CA LYS A 35 -5.92 -4.77 -4.88
C LYS A 35 -4.64 -5.27 -4.22
N VAL A 36 -4.72 -6.42 -3.57
CA VAL A 36 -3.57 -7.10 -2.97
C VAL A 36 -2.86 -7.95 -4.03
N TYR A 37 -1.59 -7.66 -4.28
CA TYR A 37 -0.71 -8.49 -5.10
C TYR A 37 0.10 -9.42 -4.19
N GLY A 38 -0.33 -10.68 -4.13
CA GLY A 38 0.20 -11.66 -3.16
C GLY A 38 0.16 -13.11 -3.62
N GLU A 39 0.08 -13.38 -4.93
CA GLU A 39 0.22 -14.76 -5.46
C GLU A 39 1.67 -15.24 -5.46
N ALA A 40 2.63 -14.32 -5.36
CA ALA A 40 3.98 -14.61 -4.93
C ALA A 40 4.40 -13.46 -4.01
N VAL A 41 4.97 -13.79 -2.86
CA VAL A 41 5.89 -12.87 -2.19
C VAL A 41 7.06 -12.69 -3.17
N THR A 42 6.89 -11.79 -4.14
CA THR A 42 7.93 -11.48 -5.12
C THR A 42 8.97 -10.63 -4.42
N ASP A 43 10.21 -10.69 -4.90
CA ASP A 43 11.40 -9.99 -4.38
C ASP A 43 11.32 -8.45 -4.53
N THR A 44 10.13 -7.87 -4.40
CA THR A 44 9.87 -6.45 -4.55
C THR A 44 10.08 -5.78 -3.18
N PHE A 45 11.06 -4.88 -3.10
CA PHE A 45 11.40 -4.11 -1.88
C PHE A 45 11.53 -4.97 -0.62
N GLY A 46 12.32 -6.05 -0.68
CA GLY A 46 12.60 -6.90 0.48
C GLY A 46 11.42 -7.80 0.87
N CYS A 47 10.77 -8.40 -0.13
CA CYS A 47 9.69 -9.39 0.00
C CYS A 47 8.37 -8.84 0.54
N ARG A 48 8.00 -7.57 0.35
CA ARG A 48 6.74 -7.03 0.91
C ARG A 48 5.53 -7.30 0.02
N MET A 49 4.37 -7.47 0.63
CA MET A 49 3.11 -7.55 -0.12
C MET A 49 2.66 -6.17 -0.56
N ALA A 50 2.39 -6.01 -1.84
CA ALA A 50 1.90 -4.76 -2.41
C ALA A 50 0.38 -4.70 -2.38
N VAL A 51 -0.15 -3.53 -2.05
CA VAL A 51 -1.55 -3.15 -2.19
C VAL A 51 -1.61 -1.93 -3.09
N ASP A 52 -2.19 -2.10 -4.27
CA ASP A 52 -2.37 -0.99 -5.22
C ASP A 52 -3.74 -0.37 -5.03
N LEU A 53 -3.75 0.96 -4.94
CA LEU A 53 -4.95 1.79 -4.88
C LEU A 53 -5.11 2.44 -6.25
N THR A 54 -6.17 2.09 -6.97
CA THR A 54 -6.47 2.62 -8.30
C THR A 54 -7.75 3.44 -8.27
N GLY A 55 -7.79 4.56 -8.99
CA GLY A 55 -9.00 5.38 -9.06
C GLY A 55 -8.86 6.63 -9.90
N THR A 56 -9.64 7.66 -9.54
CA THR A 56 -9.81 8.90 -10.31
C THR A 56 -9.19 10.12 -9.62
N PHE A 57 -8.37 9.92 -8.59
CA PHE A 57 -7.68 10.99 -7.87
C PHE A 57 -6.54 11.61 -8.72
N ASP A 58 -6.07 12.80 -8.36
CA ASP A 58 -4.87 13.37 -8.98
C ASP A 58 -3.62 12.72 -8.35
N GLU A 59 -2.96 11.84 -9.09
CA GLU A 59 -1.79 11.11 -8.61
C GLU A 59 -0.67 12.02 -8.09
N LYS A 60 -0.47 13.18 -8.73
CA LYS A 60 0.62 14.11 -8.39
C LYS A 60 0.31 14.93 -7.15
N VAL A 61 -0.96 15.28 -6.96
CA VAL A 61 -1.40 16.15 -5.85
C VAL A 61 -1.81 15.32 -4.64
N ASP A 62 -2.61 14.29 -4.85
CA ASP A 62 -3.29 13.53 -3.79
C ASP A 62 -2.61 12.19 -3.49
N GLY A 63 -1.91 11.62 -4.48
CA GLY A 63 -1.42 10.24 -4.42
C GLY A 63 -0.56 9.93 -3.18
N LEU A 64 0.38 10.82 -2.83
CA LEU A 64 1.23 10.61 -1.64
C LEU A 64 0.42 10.65 -0.34
N THR A 65 -0.56 11.54 -0.25
CA THR A 65 -1.44 11.66 0.92
C THR A 65 -2.33 10.44 1.06
N ILE A 66 -2.92 9.97 -0.05
CA ILE A 66 -3.74 8.76 -0.11
C ILE A 66 -2.92 7.55 0.33
N ALA A 67 -1.74 7.33 -0.27
CA ALA A 67 -0.89 6.19 0.05
C ALA A 67 -0.46 6.18 1.52
N ARG A 68 -0.10 7.34 2.09
CA ARG A 68 0.29 7.46 3.50
C ARG A 68 -0.87 7.21 4.46
N GLY A 69 -2.03 7.79 4.19
CA GLY A 69 -3.22 7.60 5.00
C GLY A 69 -3.63 6.14 5.03
N TYR A 70 -3.73 5.52 3.86
CA TYR A 70 -4.08 4.11 3.74
C TYR A 70 -3.04 3.19 4.40
N ALA A 71 -1.74 3.47 4.23
CA ALA A 71 -0.68 2.72 4.91
C ALA A 71 -0.80 2.80 6.44
N ALA A 72 -1.15 3.96 6.99
CA ALA A 72 -1.33 4.13 8.43
C ALA A 72 -2.53 3.30 8.96
N GLU A 73 -3.67 3.34 8.26
CA GLU A 73 -4.84 2.55 8.63
C GLU A 73 -4.59 1.05 8.51
N LEU A 74 -3.99 0.61 7.40
CA LEU A 74 -3.64 -0.79 7.19
C LEU A 74 -2.65 -1.31 8.23
N SER A 75 -1.66 -0.50 8.60
CA SER A 75 -0.73 -0.83 9.68
C SER A 75 -1.44 -0.96 11.03
N ALA A 76 -2.37 -0.06 11.33
CA ALA A 76 -3.13 -0.10 12.58
C ALA A 76 -4.01 -1.37 12.69
N VAL A 77 -4.62 -1.81 11.59
CA VAL A 77 -5.44 -3.03 11.56
C VAL A 77 -4.60 -4.29 11.68
N LEU A 78 -3.46 -4.35 10.97
CA LEU A 78 -2.63 -5.55 10.92
C LEU A 78 -1.69 -5.69 12.12
N GLY A 79 -1.41 -4.61 12.85
CA GLY A 79 -0.42 -4.59 13.93
C GLY A 79 1.03 -4.76 13.44
N VAL A 80 1.27 -4.68 12.13
CA VAL A 80 2.60 -4.66 11.52
C VAL A 80 2.77 -3.39 10.67
N PRO A 81 4.01 -2.95 10.39
CA PRO A 81 4.21 -1.76 9.58
C PRO A 81 3.67 -1.91 8.15
N ALA A 82 3.12 -0.82 7.61
CA ALA A 82 2.84 -0.67 6.19
C ALA A 82 3.36 0.71 5.72
N PHE A 83 3.79 0.79 4.47
CA PHE A 83 4.51 1.95 3.95
C PHE A 83 3.94 2.40 2.61
N ALA A 84 3.73 3.70 2.46
CA ALA A 84 3.58 4.29 1.13
C ALA A 84 4.85 4.03 0.30
N PHE A 85 4.70 3.69 -0.98
CA PHE A 85 5.83 3.32 -1.84
C PHE A 85 6.96 4.36 -1.83
N TYR A 86 6.61 5.64 -1.95
CA TYR A 86 7.59 6.73 -1.96
C TYR A 86 8.42 6.81 -0.67
N ASP A 87 7.79 6.56 0.49
CA ASP A 87 8.48 6.58 1.78
C ASP A 87 9.36 5.34 1.95
N LEU A 88 8.92 4.21 1.42
CA LEU A 88 9.72 2.98 1.39
C LEU A 88 10.99 3.15 0.55
N LEU A 89 10.89 3.77 -0.64
CA LEU A 89 12.06 4.08 -1.47
C LEU A 89 13.09 4.91 -0.72
N ARG A 90 12.65 5.95 -0.01
CA ARG A 90 13.55 6.80 0.78
C ARG A 90 14.22 6.07 1.94
N ARG A 91 13.54 5.09 2.53
CA ARG A 91 14.06 4.31 3.65
C ARG A 91 15.04 3.24 3.20
N ASP A 92 14.68 2.46 2.18
CA ASP A 92 15.42 1.27 1.77
C ASP A 92 16.48 1.60 0.70
N TYR A 93 16.31 2.69 -0.05
CA TYR A 93 17.23 3.16 -1.10
C TYR A 93 17.50 4.68 -0.98
N PRO A 94 18.10 5.15 0.13
CA PRO A 94 18.41 6.56 0.28
C PRO A 94 19.35 7.03 -0.84
N ALA A 95 19.04 8.18 -1.45
CA ALA A 95 19.93 8.80 -2.43
C ALA A 95 21.30 9.03 -1.77
N SER A 96 22.36 8.46 -2.37
CA SER A 96 23.74 8.59 -1.91
C SER A 96 24.28 10.00 -2.08
#